data_AF-A0A847GPI7-F1
#
_entry.id   AF-A0A847GPI7-F1
#
_cell.length_a   1.000
_cell.length_b   1.000
_cell.length_c   1.000
_cell.angle_alpha   90.00
_cell.angle_beta   90.00
_cell.angle_gamma   90.00
#
_symmetry.space_group_name_H-M   'P 1'
#
loop_
_entity.id
_entity.type
_entity.pdbx_description
1 polymer ?
#
loop_
_entity_poly.entity_id
_entity_poly.type
_entity_poly.pdbx_seq_one_letter_code
_entity_poly.pdbx_strand_id
1 'polypeptide(L)'
;MATEGHWFCVDVRTGNTPRSFTPALAAEILDFVANVWDKVEVLLIHCDVGLSRSPAVAAALSRIYYGDDGPWFELDFPNRLVYEVLVATHSRRQESRAR
;
A
#
# COMPACT_ATOMS: atom_id res chain seq x y z
N MET A 1 -18.84 -8.33 -22.26
CA MET A 1 -18.80 -8.87 -20.88
C MET A 1 -17.96 -7.90 -20.07
N ALA A 2 -18.60 -7.01 -19.31
CA ALA A 2 -17.92 -6.11 -18.38
C ALA A 2 -17.90 -6.81 -17.03
N THR A 3 -16.73 -7.21 -16.55
CA THR A 3 -16.55 -7.70 -15.17
C THR A 3 -16.74 -6.51 -14.23
N GLU A 4 -17.64 -6.62 -13.28
CA GLU A 4 -17.85 -5.63 -12.21
C GLU A 4 -16.50 -5.30 -11.55
N GLY A 5 -16.05 -4.05 -11.71
CA GLY A 5 -14.91 -3.53 -10.99
C GLY A 5 -15.28 -3.43 -9.51
N HIS A 6 -14.86 -4.41 -8.72
CA HIS A 6 -14.98 -4.35 -7.27
C HIS A 6 -13.94 -3.33 -6.76
N TRP A 7 -14.36 -2.09 -6.57
CA TRP A 7 -13.51 -1.02 -6.04
C TRP A 7 -13.27 -1.24 -4.54
N PHE A 8 -12.07 -1.68 -4.17
CA PHE A 8 -11.66 -1.75 -2.77
C PHE A 8 -11.18 -0.37 -2.31
N CYS A 9 -12.10 0.44 -1.78
CA CYS A 9 -11.74 1.67 -1.09
C CYS A 9 -11.35 1.35 0.37
N VAL A 10 -10.05 1.35 0.67
CA VAL A 10 -9.58 1.48 2.06
C VAL A 10 -9.77 2.94 2.47
N ASP A 11 -10.96 3.30 2.99
CA ASP A 11 -11.20 4.63 3.53
C ASP A 11 -10.52 4.79 4.90
N VAL A 12 -9.31 5.34 4.92
CA VAL A 12 -8.57 5.71 6.14
C VAL A 12 -9.12 7.02 6.71
N ARG A 13 -10.42 7.09 7.00
CA ARG A 13 -11.07 8.22 7.69
C ARG A 13 -11.76 7.74 8.97
N THR A 14 -10.99 7.23 9.93
CA THR A 14 -11.48 7.06 11.31
C THR A 14 -11.21 8.33 12.10
N GLY A 15 -12.29 9.04 12.48
CA GLY A 15 -12.21 10.24 13.30
C GLY A 15 -11.89 9.92 14.76
N ASN A 16 -10.60 9.81 15.11
CA ASN A 16 -9.96 10.30 16.35
C ASN A 16 -8.47 9.85 16.41
N THR A 17 -7.52 10.79 16.38
CA THR A 17 -6.05 10.59 16.37
C THR A 17 -5.50 10.01 17.71
N PRO A 18 -4.46 9.12 17.74
CA PRO A 18 -3.07 9.42 17.30
C PRO A 18 -2.32 8.30 16.53
N ARG A 19 -1.54 8.71 15.51
CA ARG A 19 -0.96 7.92 14.38
C ARG A 19 -2.01 7.40 13.39
N SER A 20 -2.27 8.19 12.35
CA SER A 20 -3.30 7.97 11.32
C SER A 20 -3.07 6.78 10.39
N PHE A 21 -2.00 5.99 10.59
CA PHE A 21 -1.72 4.78 9.82
C PHE A 21 -1.04 3.73 10.71
N THR A 22 -1.60 2.53 10.76
CA THR A 22 -1.20 1.47 11.70
C THR A 22 -0.75 0.21 10.96
N PRO A 23 0.01 -0.70 11.61
CA PRO A 23 0.35 -1.99 11.02
C PRO A 23 -0.87 -2.85 10.64
N ALA A 24 -2.01 -2.68 11.33
CA ALA A 24 -3.25 -3.36 10.99
C ALA A 24 -3.81 -2.88 9.64
N LEU A 25 -3.82 -1.57 9.40
CA LEU A 25 -4.20 -1.02 8.09
C LEU A 25 -3.23 -1.44 6.99
N ALA A 26 -1.92 -1.45 7.28
CA ALA A 26 -0.92 -1.96 6.35
C ALA A 26 -1.13 -3.45 6.02
N ALA A 27 -1.48 -4.25 7.02
CA ALA A 27 -1.83 -5.65 6.86
C ALA A 27 -3.02 -5.84 5.91
N GLU A 28 -4.11 -5.08 6.10
CA GLU A 28 -5.29 -5.12 5.23
C GLU A 28 -4.95 -4.78 3.77
N ILE A 29 -4.14 -3.74 3.53
CA ILE A 29 -3.67 -3.38 2.19
C ILE A 29 -2.83 -4.52 1.58
N LEU A 30 -1.87 -5.06 2.32
CA LEU A 30 -1.01 -6.14 1.84
C LEU A 30 -1.81 -7.42 1.53
N ASP A 31 -2.80 -7.75 2.35
CA ASP A 31 -3.67 -8.91 2.14
C ASP A 31 -4.54 -8.71 0.90
N PHE A 32 -5.09 -7.52 0.70
CA PHE A 32 -5.81 -7.18 -0.53
C PHE A 32 -4.91 -7.33 -1.77
N VAL A 33 -3.73 -6.70 -1.76
CA VAL A 33 -2.80 -6.73 -2.90
C VAL A 33 -2.38 -8.16 -3.22
N ALA A 34 -1.99 -8.95 -2.21
CA ALA A 34 -1.61 -10.35 -2.41
C ALA A 34 -2.73 -11.18 -3.04
N ASN A 35 -4.00 -10.89 -2.73
CA ASN A 35 -5.15 -11.60 -3.28
C ASN A 35 -5.46 -11.25 -4.74
N VAL A 36 -5.03 -10.08 -5.22
CA VAL A 36 -5.35 -9.58 -6.57
C VAL A 36 -4.15 -9.52 -7.51
N TRP A 37 -2.92 -9.60 -6.99
CA TRP A 37 -1.68 -9.33 -7.73
C TRP A 37 -1.59 -10.07 -9.07
N ASP A 38 -1.80 -11.39 -9.07
CA ASP A 38 -1.71 -12.21 -10.29
C ASP A 38 -3.01 -12.24 -11.13
N LYS A 39 -4.02 -11.46 -10.73
CA LYS A 39 -5.36 -11.44 -11.36
C LYS A 39 -5.63 -10.15 -12.11
N VAL A 40 -4.79 -9.14 -11.96
CA VAL A 40 -4.99 -7.81 -12.54
C VAL A 40 -3.79 -7.41 -13.39
N GLU A 41 -4.06 -6.77 -14.52
CA GLU A 41 -3.01 -6.16 -15.36
C GLU A 41 -2.57 -4.81 -14.80
N VAL A 42 -3.51 -4.08 -14.19
CA VAL A 42 -3.30 -2.72 -13.67
C VAL A 42 -3.92 -2.58 -12.29
N LEU A 43 -3.15 -2.05 -11.34
CA LEU A 43 -3.59 -1.69 -9.99
C LEU A 43 -3.58 -0.16 -9.84
N LEU A 44 -4.75 0.47 -9.79
CA LEU A 44 -4.87 1.91 -9.56
C LEU A 44 -4.91 2.22 -8.06
N ILE A 45 -3.94 3.02 -7.61
CA ILE A 45 -3.84 3.46 -6.20
C ILE A 45 -4.07 4.96 -6.17
N HIS A 46 -5.08 5.41 -5.41
CA HIS A 46 -5.38 6.83 -5.28
C HIS A 46 -5.58 7.23 -3.82
N CYS A 47 -5.35 8.51 -3.55
CA CYS A 47 -5.84 9.19 -2.36
C CYS A 47 -6.45 10.53 -2.79
N ASP A 48 -7.11 11.23 -1.88
CA ASP A 48 -7.89 12.45 -2.16
C ASP A 48 -7.14 13.47 -3.05
N VAL A 49 -5.87 13.77 -2.71
CA VAL A 49 -5.03 14.76 -3.42
C VAL A 49 -3.99 14.10 -4.34
N GLY A 50 -3.81 12.77 -4.24
CA GLY A 50 -2.83 12.05 -5.07
C GLY A 50 -1.35 12.21 -4.70
N LEU A 51 -0.96 13.17 -3.85
CA LEU A 51 0.46 13.54 -3.68
C LEU A 51 1.22 12.85 -2.54
N SER A 52 0.53 12.21 -1.59
CA SER A 52 1.18 11.77 -0.34
C SER A 52 0.95 10.30 0.00
N ARG A 53 -0.30 9.88 0.25
CA ARG A 53 -0.58 8.51 0.69
C ARG A 53 -0.51 7.51 -0.46
N SER A 54 -1.12 7.84 -1.60
CA SER A 54 -1.08 6.99 -2.81
C SER A 54 0.34 6.70 -3.31
N PRO A 55 1.23 7.69 -3.50
CA PRO A 55 2.59 7.40 -3.96
C PRO A 55 3.39 6.64 -2.90
N ALA A 56 3.12 6.79 -1.60
CA ALA A 56 3.74 5.97 -0.56
C ALA A 56 3.35 4.50 -0.63
N VAL A 57 2.06 4.20 -0.89
CA VAL A 57 1.61 2.82 -1.09
C VAL A 57 2.23 2.25 -2.37
N ALA A 58 2.22 3.02 -3.47
CA ALA A 58 2.83 2.60 -4.73
C ALA A 58 4.34 2.31 -4.58
N ALA A 59 5.08 3.21 -3.91
CA ALA A 59 6.50 3.02 -3.62
C ALA A 59 6.77 1.77 -2.77
N ALA A 60 5.97 1.54 -1.72
CA ALA A 60 6.12 0.37 -0.86
C ALA A 60 5.88 -0.93 -1.62
N LEU A 61 4.84 -0.99 -2.46
CA LEU A 61 4.56 -2.16 -3.29
C LEU A 61 5.65 -2.37 -4.35
N SER A 62 6.13 -1.29 -4.96
CA SER A 62 7.25 -1.35 -5.90
C SER A 62 8.49 -1.94 -5.25
N ARG A 63 8.82 -1.50 -4.02
CA ARG A 63 9.92 -2.08 -3.23
C ARG A 63 9.74 -3.57 -2.95
N ILE A 64 8.53 -3.98 -2.58
CA ILE A 64 8.22 -5.36 -2.17
C ILE A 64 8.27 -6.33 -3.36
N TYR A 65 7.69 -5.96 -4.50
CA TYR A 65 7.52 -6.86 -5.64
C TYR A 65 8.63 -6.75 -6.68
N TYR A 66 9.26 -5.58 -6.82
CA TYR A 66 10.29 -5.33 -7.83
C TYR A 66 11.66 -4.99 -7.23
N GLY A 67 11.75 -4.79 -5.92
CA GLY A 67 13.01 -4.46 -5.24
C GLY A 67 13.47 -3.01 -5.40
N ASP A 68 12.66 -2.15 -6.02
CA ASP A 68 12.99 -0.75 -6.31
C ASP A 68 11.82 0.19 -5.98
N ASP A 69 12.16 1.34 -5.42
CA ASP A 69 11.25 2.42 -5.01
C ASP A 69 11.74 3.81 -5.38
N GLY A 70 12.93 3.93 -5.99
CA GLY A 70 13.58 5.20 -6.33
C GLY A 70 12.70 6.19 -7.11
N PRO A 71 12.03 5.78 -8.20
CA PRO A 71 11.27 6.69 -9.06
C PRO A 71 10.13 7.44 -8.35
N TRP A 72 9.59 6.87 -7.28
CA TRP A 72 8.43 7.43 -6.56
C TRP A 72 8.79 8.61 -5.65
N PHE A 73 10.05 8.73 -5.24
CA PHE A 73 10.53 9.82 -4.40
C PHE A 73 11.07 11.01 -5.20
N GLU A 74 11.20 10.87 -6.52
CA GLU A 74 11.68 11.92 -7.41
C GLU A 74 10.54 12.81 -7.96
N LEU A 75 9.34 12.24 -8.11
CA LEU A 75 8.22 12.88 -8.80
C LEU A 75 7.09 13.34 -7.87
N ASP A 76 7.02 12.80 -6.65
CA ASP A 76 5.93 13.02 -5.69
C ASP A 76 6.45 13.29 -4.27
N PHE A 77 5.53 13.46 -3.30
CA PHE A 77 5.84 13.60 -1.87
C PHE A 77 5.30 12.43 -1.03
N PRO A 78 5.81 11.19 -1.22
CA PRO A 78 5.35 10.02 -0.47
C PRO A 78 5.30 10.25 1.04
N ASN A 79 4.18 9.89 1.65
CA ASN A 79 4.06 9.86 3.10
C ASN A 79 5.01 8.80 3.69
N ARG A 80 6.09 9.25 4.31
CA ARG A 80 7.12 8.38 4.88
C ARG A 80 6.59 7.39 5.91
N LEU A 81 5.64 7.79 6.77
CA LEU A 81 5.03 6.89 7.76
C LEU A 81 4.28 5.74 7.08
N VAL A 82 3.49 6.02 6.05
CA VAL A 82 2.74 4.98 5.32
C VAL A 82 3.70 3.99 4.66
N TYR A 83 4.71 4.50 3.95
CA TYR A 83 5.73 3.69 3.30
C TYR A 83 6.46 2.78 4.31
N GLU A 84 7.00 3.37 5.38
CA GLU A 84 7.78 2.64 6.39
C GLU A 84 6.95 1.56 7.09
N VAL A 85 5.69 1.86 7.44
CA VAL A 85 4.81 0.90 8.10
C VAL A 85 4.45 -0.26 7.16
N LEU A 86 4.22 -0.02 5.87
CA LEU A 86 3.95 -1.08 4.89
C LEU A 86 5.14 -2.01 4.73
N VAL A 87 6.32 -1.46 4.44
CA VAL A 87 7.55 -2.25 4.25
C VAL A 87 7.89 -3.03 5.52
N ALA A 88 7.85 -2.38 6.70
CA ALA A 88 8.14 -3.05 7.96
C ALA A 88 7.12 -4.16 8.29
N THR A 89 5.83 -3.95 8.01
CA THR A 89 4.78 -4.96 8.23
C THR A 89 4.99 -6.16 7.31
N HIS A 90 5.35 -5.93 6.04
CA HIS A 90 5.68 -6.99 5.10
C HIS A 90 6.90 -7.81 5.58
N SER A 91 8.01 -7.17 5.92
CA SER A 91 9.23 -7.87 6.39
C SER A 91 8.97 -8.74 7.61
N ARG A 92 8.25 -8.22 8.62
CA ARG A 92 7.87 -8.98 9.81
C ARG A 92 7.02 -10.22 9.50
N ARG A 93 6.13 -10.14 8.51
CA ARG A 93 5.32 -11.27 8.04
C ARG A 93 6.18 -12.34 7.37
N GLN A 94 7.17 -11.94 6.56
CA GLN A 94 8.08 -12.88 5.90
C GLN A 94 8.96 -13.62 6.92
N GLU A 95 9.53 -12.91 7.90
CA GLU A 95 10.30 -13.53 8.98
C GLU A 95 9.47 -14.53 9.80
N SER A 96 8.19 -14.24 10.02
CA SER A 96 7.29 -15.13 10.75
C SER A 96 6.90 -16.38 9.94
N ARG A 97 6.91 -16.30 8.60
CA ARG A 97 6.65 -17.45 7.71
C ARG A 97 7.87 -18.34 7.50
N ALA A 98 9.07 -17.79 7.71
CA ALA A 98 10.33 -18.51 7.58
C ALA A 98 10.74 -19.28 8.86
N ARG A 99 10.00 -19.11 9.96
CA ARG A 99 10.13 -19.86 11.22
C ARG A 99 9.16 -21.03 11.25
#